data_AF-A0A7K5PJL9-F1
#
_entry.id   AF-A0A7K5PJL9-F1
#
_cell.length_a   1.000
_cell.length_b   1.000
_cell.length_c   1.000
_cell.angle_alpha   90.00
_cell.angle_beta   90.00
_cell.angle_gamma   90.00
#
_symmetry.space_group_name_H-M   'P 1'
#
loop_
_entity.id
_entity.type
_entity.pdbx_description
1 polymer ?
#
loop_
_entity_poly.entity_id
_entity_poly.type
_entity_poly.pdbx_seq_one_letter_code
_entity_poly.pdbx_strand_id
1 'polypeptide(L)'
;TGENGSSKRIKLSSATKGSWQPLSENSRLFLENIVDSVVLSVLSQQRVKKDDVQKHLNVLKERVLRSFKSLKVPPGKLGNLKNILSLQMAEKQMLETNEESLVQLQEEITDAERSAERIEENIQQLQCKIQVLKSQLEEDEKDAKKVFQENGNGTLHLPELPKSSLQAPTLQEEILKVKNQKGLLKDMNAIQQSADLKNLLTLIEKTYEKVDLL
;
A
#
# COMPACT_ATOMS: atom_id res chain seq x y z
N THR A 1 -27.70 46.15 -41.57
CA THR A 1 -26.76 46.59 -42.61
C THR A 1 -26.18 45.33 -43.23
N GLY A 2 -26.50 45.04 -44.49
CA GLY A 2 -26.29 43.72 -45.09
C GLY A 2 -24.83 43.44 -45.49
N GLU A 3 -24.31 42.29 -45.07
CA GLU A 3 -23.06 41.73 -45.59
C GLU A 3 -23.30 41.16 -47.00
N ASN A 4 -22.88 41.93 -48.01
CA ASN A 4 -22.78 41.47 -49.38
C ASN A 4 -21.59 40.50 -49.49
N GLY A 5 -21.86 39.20 -49.38
CA GLY A 5 -20.92 38.14 -49.75
C GLY A 5 -20.55 38.23 -51.22
N SER A 6 -19.47 38.96 -51.52
CA SER A 6 -18.94 39.08 -52.89
C SER A 6 -18.29 37.76 -53.31
N SER A 7 -19.06 36.88 -53.95
CA SER A 7 -18.53 35.69 -54.62
C SER A 7 -17.63 36.12 -55.78
N LYS A 8 -16.31 36.17 -55.55
CA LYS A 8 -15.30 36.38 -56.58
C LYS A 8 -15.37 35.22 -57.59
N ARG A 9 -16.01 35.45 -58.74
CA ARG A 9 -15.96 34.50 -59.87
C ARG A 9 -14.58 34.56 -60.50
N ILE A 10 -13.73 33.60 -60.14
CA ILE A 10 -12.43 33.43 -60.75
C ILE A 10 -12.65 32.87 -62.17
N LYS A 11 -12.35 33.67 -63.20
CA LYS A 11 -12.34 33.19 -64.59
C LYS A 11 -11.14 32.26 -64.77
N LEU A 12 -11.39 30.96 -64.68
CA LEU A 12 -10.40 29.94 -64.99
C LEU A 12 -10.07 29.97 -66.49
N SER A 13 -8.78 30.07 -66.81
CA SER A 13 -8.30 29.99 -68.19
C SER A 13 -8.60 28.62 -68.80
N SER A 14 -8.79 28.55 -70.12
CA SER A 14 -9.00 27.29 -70.85
C SER A 14 -7.84 26.31 -70.64
N ALA A 15 -6.60 26.82 -70.55
CA ALA A 15 -5.40 26.04 -70.24
C ALA A 15 -5.45 25.41 -68.84
N THR A 16 -5.94 26.13 -67.83
CA THR A 16 -6.11 25.59 -66.46
C THR A 16 -7.18 24.52 -66.41
N LYS A 17 -8.25 24.61 -67.21
CA LYS A 17 -9.27 23.55 -67.31
C LYS A 17 -8.75 22.32 -68.08
N GLY A 18 -7.81 22.52 -69.00
CA GLY A 18 -7.15 21.44 -69.75
C GLY A 18 -6.24 20.56 -68.90
N SER A 19 -5.68 21.09 -67.80
CA SER A 19 -4.79 20.32 -66.89
C SER A 19 -5.54 19.50 -65.82
N TRP A 20 -6.87 19.56 -65.79
CA TRP A 20 -7.67 18.83 -64.81
C TRP A 20 -7.67 17.33 -65.09
N GLN A 21 -7.39 16.56 -64.05
CA GLN A 21 -7.29 15.11 -64.11
C GLN A 21 -8.64 14.49 -63.70
N PRO A 22 -8.99 13.32 -64.25
CA PRO A 22 -10.11 12.54 -63.72
C PRO A 22 -9.85 12.17 -62.27
N LEU A 23 -10.92 12.01 -61.50
CA LEU A 23 -10.86 11.63 -60.09
C LEU A 23 -10.11 10.28 -59.90
N SER A 24 -9.20 10.22 -58.93
CA SER A 24 -8.42 9.00 -58.65
C SER A 24 -9.33 7.85 -58.20
N GLU A 25 -8.92 6.61 -58.41
CA GLU A 25 -9.74 5.44 -58.04
C GLU A 25 -10.08 5.43 -56.55
N ASN A 26 -9.09 5.71 -55.67
CA ASN A 26 -9.31 5.74 -54.22
C ASN A 26 -10.33 6.81 -53.80
N SER A 27 -10.29 7.99 -54.44
CA SER A 27 -11.27 9.04 -54.13
C SER A 27 -12.66 8.72 -54.70
N ARG A 28 -12.75 8.02 -55.84
CA ARG A 28 -14.01 7.48 -56.35
C ARG A 28 -14.62 6.46 -55.39
N LEU A 29 -13.83 5.50 -54.91
CA LEU A 29 -14.27 4.50 -53.93
C LEU A 29 -14.74 5.16 -52.62
N PHE A 30 -14.01 6.18 -52.15
CA PHE A 30 -14.43 6.93 -50.97
C PHE A 30 -15.78 7.64 -51.15
N LEU A 31 -15.98 8.33 -52.29
CA LEU A 31 -17.25 8.97 -52.59
C LEU A 31 -18.39 7.97 -52.78
N GLU A 32 -18.11 6.80 -53.36
CA GLU A 32 -19.08 5.70 -53.47
C GLU A 32 -19.52 5.21 -52.09
N ASN A 33 -18.58 4.99 -51.17
CA ASN A 33 -18.88 4.62 -49.78
C ASN A 33 -19.74 5.69 -49.06
N ILE A 34 -19.49 6.98 -49.31
CA ILE A 34 -20.32 8.06 -48.75
C ILE A 34 -21.74 7.98 -49.32
N VAL A 35 -21.89 7.83 -50.64
CA VAL A 35 -23.21 7.70 -51.28
C VAL A 35 -23.95 6.49 -50.71
N ASP A 36 -23.26 5.36 -50.51
CA ASP A 36 -23.84 4.17 -49.89
C ASP A 36 -24.26 4.40 -48.44
N SER A 37 -23.44 5.07 -47.65
CA SER A 37 -23.79 5.47 -46.29
C SER A 37 -25.03 6.38 -46.24
N VAL A 38 -25.14 7.34 -47.15
CA VAL A 38 -26.31 8.23 -47.26
C VAL A 38 -27.56 7.45 -47.68
N VAL A 39 -27.44 6.54 -48.65
CA VAL A 39 -28.55 5.67 -49.07
C VAL A 39 -29.03 4.82 -47.90
N LEU A 40 -28.12 4.19 -47.15
CA LEU A 40 -28.45 3.42 -45.95
C LEU A 40 -29.10 4.28 -44.86
N SER A 41 -28.59 5.49 -44.63
CA SER A 41 -29.16 6.44 -43.67
C SER A 41 -30.61 6.79 -44.03
N VAL A 42 -30.89 7.13 -45.30
CA VAL A 42 -32.25 7.45 -45.76
C VAL A 42 -33.18 6.22 -45.64
N LEU A 43 -32.71 5.03 -46.03
CA LEU A 43 -33.50 3.81 -45.95
C LEU A 43 -33.81 3.39 -44.50
N SER A 44 -32.90 3.66 -43.56
CA SER A 44 -33.10 3.37 -42.14
C SER A 44 -34.16 4.28 -41.49
N GLN A 45 -34.32 5.51 -41.98
CA GLN A 45 -35.32 6.47 -41.49
C GLN A 45 -36.72 6.22 -42.07
N GLN A 46 -36.81 5.48 -43.19
CA GLN A 46 -38.07 5.17 -43.87
C GLN A 46 -38.85 4.05 -43.15
N ARG A 47 -40.03 4.38 -42.59
CA ARG A 47 -40.89 3.39 -41.88
C ARG A 47 -41.86 2.61 -42.77
N VAL A 48 -42.24 3.14 -43.94
CA VAL A 48 -43.24 2.55 -44.87
C VAL A 48 -42.80 2.73 -46.32
N LYS A 49 -43.02 1.70 -47.18
CA LYS A 49 -42.63 1.61 -48.62
C LYS A 49 -41.13 1.76 -48.89
N LYS A 50 -40.33 0.84 -48.36
CA LYS A 50 -38.86 0.80 -48.57
C LYS A 50 -38.47 0.47 -50.02
N ASP A 51 -39.23 -0.39 -50.69
CA ASP A 51 -38.86 -0.92 -52.00
C ASP A 51 -38.85 0.14 -53.11
N ASP A 52 -39.85 1.02 -53.16
CA ASP A 52 -39.92 2.07 -54.18
C ASP A 52 -38.85 3.15 -53.94
N VAL A 53 -38.64 3.54 -52.67
CA VAL A 53 -37.60 4.49 -52.28
C VAL A 53 -36.21 3.94 -52.60
N GLN A 54 -35.97 2.65 -52.33
CA GLN A 54 -34.72 1.98 -52.66
C GLN A 54 -34.47 1.96 -54.18
N LYS A 55 -35.48 1.67 -55.01
CA LYS A 55 -35.35 1.74 -56.47
C LYS A 55 -34.96 3.14 -56.94
N HIS A 56 -35.60 4.18 -56.42
CA HIS A 56 -35.27 5.57 -56.77
C HIS A 56 -33.87 5.98 -56.29
N LEU A 57 -33.48 5.58 -55.07
CA LEU A 57 -32.15 5.84 -54.53
C LEU A 57 -31.05 5.11 -55.32
N ASN A 58 -31.29 3.89 -55.79
CA ASN A 58 -30.34 3.16 -56.63
C ASN A 58 -30.13 3.86 -57.99
N VAL A 59 -31.21 4.34 -58.62
CA VAL A 59 -31.10 5.13 -59.86
C VAL A 59 -30.31 6.43 -59.61
N LEU A 60 -30.52 7.06 -58.47
CA LEU A 60 -29.80 8.27 -58.08
C LEU A 60 -28.31 7.97 -57.82
N LYS A 61 -28.01 6.89 -57.08
CA LYS A 61 -26.65 6.39 -56.83
C LYS A 61 -25.91 6.20 -58.16
N GLU A 62 -26.48 5.43 -59.09
CA GLU A 62 -25.86 5.18 -60.40
C GLU A 62 -25.59 6.47 -61.19
N ARG A 63 -26.51 7.44 -61.13
CA ARG A 63 -26.33 8.73 -61.79
C ARG A 63 -25.17 9.53 -61.17
N VAL A 64 -25.10 9.57 -59.84
CA VAL A 64 -24.06 10.28 -59.10
C VAL A 64 -22.69 9.63 -59.31
N LEU A 65 -22.61 8.30 -59.26
CA LEU A 65 -21.38 7.55 -59.55
C LEU A 65 -20.89 7.79 -60.98
N ARG A 66 -21.81 7.85 -61.96
CA ARG A 66 -21.48 8.23 -63.34
C ARG A 66 -20.91 9.64 -63.42
N SER A 67 -21.48 10.59 -62.67
CA SER A 67 -20.94 11.95 -62.60
C SER A 67 -19.52 11.97 -62.05
N PHE A 68 -19.21 11.19 -61.01
CA PHE A 68 -17.84 11.09 -60.46
C PHE A 68 -16.83 10.52 -61.45
N LYS A 69 -17.23 9.61 -62.35
CA LYS A 69 -16.37 9.11 -63.44
C LYS A 69 -16.03 10.18 -64.48
N SER A 70 -16.99 11.08 -64.77
CA SER A 70 -16.80 12.17 -65.72
C SER A 70 -16.22 13.45 -65.11
N LEU A 71 -16.14 13.51 -63.77
CA LEU A 71 -15.72 14.69 -63.04
C LEU A 71 -14.20 14.85 -63.16
N LYS A 72 -13.80 15.95 -63.79
CA LYS A 72 -12.40 16.39 -63.80
C LYS A 72 -12.17 17.31 -62.62
N VAL A 73 -11.09 17.08 -61.89
CA VAL A 73 -10.70 17.89 -60.74
C VAL A 73 -9.31 18.48 -60.97
N PRO A 74 -9.03 19.69 -60.44
CA PRO A 74 -7.68 20.22 -60.44
C PRO A 74 -6.71 19.22 -59.80
N PRO A 75 -5.53 18.97 -60.39
CA PRO A 75 -4.53 18.15 -59.74
C PRO A 75 -4.14 18.81 -58.41
N GLY A 76 -4.51 18.16 -57.31
CA GLY A 76 -4.19 18.64 -55.98
C GLY A 76 -2.68 18.73 -55.82
N LYS A 77 -2.18 19.86 -55.29
CA LYS A 77 -0.77 20.03 -54.94
C LYS A 77 -0.50 19.19 -53.69
N LEU A 78 -0.33 17.89 -53.88
CA LEU A 78 -0.22 16.87 -52.83
C LEU A 78 1.16 16.85 -52.13
N GLY A 79 1.97 17.92 -52.28
CA GLY A 79 3.32 17.99 -51.72
C GLY A 79 3.34 17.90 -50.18
N ASN A 80 2.23 18.27 -49.55
CA ASN A 80 2.01 18.25 -48.11
C ASN A 80 1.98 16.82 -47.56
N LEU A 81 1.64 15.83 -48.39
CA LEU A 81 1.46 14.43 -47.98
C LEU A 81 2.76 13.61 -48.05
N LYS A 82 3.87 14.20 -48.47
CA LYS A 82 5.18 13.53 -48.54
C LYS A 82 5.63 12.98 -47.17
N ASN A 83 5.18 13.62 -46.08
CA ASN A 83 5.54 13.26 -44.72
C ASN A 83 4.61 12.20 -44.09
N ILE A 84 3.55 11.75 -44.78
CA ILE A 84 2.64 10.73 -44.23
C ILE A 84 3.38 9.43 -43.95
N LEU A 85 4.24 8.99 -44.87
CA LEU A 85 4.96 7.73 -44.72
C LEU A 85 5.91 7.77 -43.50
N SER A 86 6.60 8.89 -43.27
CA SER A 86 7.45 9.06 -42.09
C SER A 86 6.65 9.14 -40.80
N LEU A 87 5.47 9.79 -40.82
CA LEU A 87 4.56 9.84 -39.67
C LEU A 87 4.02 8.45 -39.34
N GLN A 88 3.62 7.67 -40.34
CA GLN A 88 3.14 6.30 -40.17
C GLN A 88 4.23 5.38 -39.60
N MET A 89 5.48 5.52 -40.05
CA MET A 89 6.60 4.75 -39.49
C MET A 89 6.87 5.13 -38.03
N ALA A 90 6.85 6.42 -37.70
CA ALA A 90 7.03 6.89 -36.33
C ALA A 90 5.89 6.42 -35.41
N GLU A 91 4.65 6.47 -35.88
CA GLU A 91 3.48 5.96 -35.16
C GLU A 91 3.57 4.45 -34.92
N LYS A 92 4.00 3.69 -35.92
CA LYS A 92 4.21 2.24 -35.78
C LYS A 92 5.32 1.92 -34.78
N GLN A 93 6.44 2.64 -34.83
CA GLN A 93 7.53 2.45 -33.88
C GLN A 93 7.08 2.78 -32.45
N MET A 94 6.34 3.88 -32.27
CA MET A 94 5.78 4.24 -30.97
C MET A 94 4.80 3.17 -30.45
N LEU A 95 3.98 2.60 -31.34
CA LEU A 95 3.07 1.51 -31.00
C LEU A 95 3.85 0.27 -30.52
N GLU A 96 4.89 -0.16 -31.24
CA GLU A 96 5.74 -1.29 -30.84
C GLU A 96 6.38 -1.05 -29.46
N THR A 97 6.93 0.15 -29.21
CA THR A 97 7.52 0.48 -27.88
C THR A 97 6.49 0.53 -26.76
N ASN A 98 5.26 0.95 -27.06
CA ASN A 98 4.17 0.97 -26.08
C ASN A 98 3.70 -0.45 -25.75
N GLU A 99 3.63 -1.34 -26.75
CA GLU A 99 3.29 -2.75 -26.53
C GLU A 99 4.35 -3.43 -25.65
N GLU A 100 5.64 -3.20 -25.90
CA GLU A 100 6.72 -3.71 -25.05
C GLU A 100 6.63 -3.18 -23.61
N SER A 101 6.37 -1.87 -23.45
CA SER A 101 6.20 -1.25 -22.14
C SER A 101 4.98 -1.80 -21.39
N LEU A 102 3.89 -2.09 -22.10
CA LEU A 102 2.69 -2.70 -21.52
C LEU A 102 2.98 -4.10 -20.99
N VAL A 103 3.76 -4.90 -21.73
CA VAL A 103 4.17 -6.24 -21.27
C VAL A 103 5.02 -6.15 -20.01
N GLN A 104 5.98 -5.22 -19.95
CA GLN A 104 6.80 -4.99 -18.76
C GLN A 104 5.96 -4.58 -17.55
N LEU A 105 5.03 -3.63 -17.72
CA LEU A 105 4.14 -3.22 -16.64
C LEU A 105 3.24 -4.36 -16.15
N GLN A 106 2.79 -5.24 -17.04
CA GLN A 106 1.99 -6.40 -16.66
C GLN A 106 2.82 -7.42 -15.85
N GLU A 107 4.09 -7.60 -16.20
CA GLU A 107 5.03 -8.43 -15.44
C GLU A 107 5.29 -7.85 -14.04
N GLU A 108 5.56 -6.54 -13.94
CA GLU A 108 5.73 -5.85 -12.66
C GLU A 108 4.50 -5.95 -11.75
N ILE A 109 3.29 -5.81 -12.31
CA ILE A 109 2.03 -6.00 -11.57
C ILE A 109 1.95 -7.43 -11.04
N THR A 110 2.23 -8.43 -11.87
CA THR A 110 2.15 -9.84 -11.48
C THR A 110 3.18 -10.17 -10.38
N ASP A 111 4.37 -9.58 -10.46
CA ASP A 111 5.40 -9.73 -9.44
C ASP A 111 5.02 -9.06 -8.12
N ALA A 112 4.42 -7.86 -8.19
CA ALA A 112 3.90 -7.15 -7.02
C ALA A 112 2.74 -7.93 -6.36
N GLU A 113 1.85 -8.51 -7.14
CA GLU A 113 0.75 -9.37 -6.65
C GLU A 113 1.30 -10.59 -5.90
N ARG A 114 2.25 -11.33 -6.51
CA ARG A 114 2.90 -12.47 -5.84
C ARG A 114 3.62 -12.07 -4.55
N SER A 115 4.24 -10.90 -4.52
CA SER A 115 4.88 -10.36 -3.32
C SER A 115 3.85 -10.05 -2.23
N ALA A 116 2.72 -9.42 -2.60
CA ALA A 116 1.63 -9.11 -1.69
C ALA A 116 1.00 -10.37 -1.09
N GLU A 117 0.74 -11.40 -1.90
CA GLU A 117 0.24 -12.71 -1.44
C GLU A 117 1.18 -13.33 -0.40
N ARG A 118 2.49 -13.34 -0.67
CA ARG A 118 3.48 -13.86 0.28
C ARG A 118 3.52 -13.05 1.58
N ILE A 119 3.36 -11.73 1.52
CA ILE A 119 3.27 -10.89 2.72
C ILE A 119 2.01 -11.24 3.52
N GLU A 120 0.88 -11.46 2.84
CA GLU A 120 -0.38 -11.84 3.48
C GLU A 120 -0.28 -13.21 4.16
N GLU A 121 0.32 -14.21 3.52
CA GLU A 121 0.63 -15.51 4.14
C GLU A 121 1.48 -15.35 5.41
N ASN A 122 2.53 -14.52 5.36
CA ASN A 122 3.38 -14.24 6.52
C ASN A 122 2.60 -13.56 7.65
N ILE A 123 1.71 -12.61 7.33
CA ILE A 123 0.84 -11.95 8.31
C ILE A 123 -0.04 -12.98 9.00
N GLN A 124 -0.69 -13.88 8.24
CA GLN A 124 -1.53 -14.94 8.79
C GLN A 124 -0.73 -15.89 9.70
N GLN A 125 0.48 -16.29 9.27
CA GLN A 125 1.36 -17.14 10.08
C GLN A 125 1.75 -16.47 11.40
N LEU A 126 2.09 -15.18 11.37
CA LEU A 126 2.43 -14.41 12.56
C LEU A 126 1.22 -14.23 13.48
N GLN A 127 0.03 -14.00 12.95
CA GLN A 127 -1.21 -13.93 13.72
C GLN A 127 -1.49 -15.25 14.46
N CYS A 128 -1.37 -16.39 13.78
CA CYS A 128 -1.48 -17.71 14.41
C CYS A 128 -0.46 -17.88 15.54
N LYS A 129 0.80 -17.49 15.32
CA LYS A 129 1.85 -17.59 16.34
C LYS A 129 1.56 -16.70 17.56
N ILE A 130 1.07 -15.47 17.35
CA ILE A 130 0.66 -14.56 18.41
C ILE A 130 -0.50 -15.17 19.22
N GLN A 131 -1.49 -15.78 18.56
CA GLN A 131 -2.62 -16.42 19.23
C GLN A 131 -2.19 -17.60 20.12
N VAL A 132 -1.27 -18.45 19.62
CA VAL A 132 -0.70 -19.55 20.39
C VAL A 132 0.06 -19.02 21.61
N LEU A 133 0.96 -18.05 21.41
CA LEU A 133 1.73 -17.45 22.51
C LEU A 133 0.83 -16.78 23.54
N LYS A 134 -0.25 -16.12 23.12
CA LYS A 134 -1.23 -15.51 24.01
C LYS A 134 -1.91 -16.56 24.88
N SER A 135 -2.26 -17.71 24.32
CA SER A 135 -2.89 -18.82 25.05
C SER A 135 -1.92 -19.43 26.07
N GLN A 136 -0.65 -19.62 25.67
CA GLN A 136 0.39 -20.10 26.58
C GLN A 136 0.63 -19.12 27.74
N LEU A 137 0.71 -17.82 27.45
CA LEU A 137 0.90 -16.79 28.47
C LEU A 137 -0.26 -16.76 29.47
N GLU A 138 -1.50 -16.95 29.02
CA GLU A 138 -2.68 -17.05 29.90
C GLU A 138 -2.62 -18.29 30.81
N GLU A 139 -2.14 -19.43 30.29
CA GLU A 139 -1.93 -20.64 31.09
C GLU A 139 -0.80 -20.45 32.13
N ASP A 140 0.34 -19.91 31.71
CA ASP A 140 1.48 -19.62 32.58
C ASP A 140 1.08 -18.61 33.68
N GLU A 141 0.29 -17.59 33.36
CA GLU A 141 -0.23 -16.62 34.33
C GLU A 141 -1.17 -17.31 35.33
N LYS A 142 -2.06 -18.19 34.86
CA LYS A 142 -2.95 -18.97 35.73
C LYS A 142 -2.16 -19.87 36.69
N ASP A 143 -1.09 -20.51 36.22
CA ASP A 143 -0.25 -21.37 37.04
C ASP A 143 0.59 -20.57 38.02
N ALA A 144 1.19 -19.46 37.60
CA ALA A 144 1.86 -18.52 38.50
C ALA A 144 0.90 -18.03 39.59
N LYS A 145 -0.34 -17.67 39.22
CA LYS A 145 -1.36 -17.23 40.17
C LYS A 145 -1.77 -18.32 41.16
N LYS A 146 -1.69 -19.62 40.82
CA LYS A 146 -1.89 -20.71 41.79
C LYS A 146 -0.74 -20.75 42.79
N VAL A 147 0.51 -20.71 42.32
CA VAL A 147 1.71 -20.66 43.19
C VAL A 147 1.65 -19.47 44.14
N PHE A 148 1.20 -18.30 43.66
CA PHE A 148 1.05 -17.11 44.51
C PHE A 148 -0.18 -17.16 45.43
N GLN A 149 -1.28 -17.79 45.04
CA GLN A 149 -2.49 -17.93 45.90
C GLN A 149 -2.34 -19.00 46.98
N GLU A 150 -1.53 -20.03 46.76
CA GLU A 150 -1.20 -21.04 47.78
C GLU A 150 -0.46 -20.42 48.99
N ASN A 151 0.08 -19.20 48.81
CA ASN A 151 0.70 -18.36 49.83
C ASN A 151 -0.24 -17.29 50.40
N GLY A 152 -1.55 -17.56 50.49
CA GLY A 152 -2.50 -16.74 51.27
C GLY A 152 -2.12 -16.59 52.75
N ASN A 153 -1.19 -17.41 53.23
CA ASN A 153 -0.48 -17.22 54.49
C ASN A 153 0.92 -16.67 54.16
N GLY A 154 1.11 -15.37 54.40
CA GLY A 154 2.21 -14.59 53.88
C GLY A 154 3.60 -15.19 54.10
N THR A 155 4.49 -14.87 53.16
CA THR A 155 5.95 -14.80 53.32
C THR A 155 6.56 -15.90 54.18
N LEU A 156 6.92 -17.01 53.52
CA LEU A 156 7.56 -18.19 54.10
C LEU A 156 6.61 -18.88 55.09
N HIS A 157 6.38 -20.19 54.97
CA HIS A 157 5.64 -20.99 55.97
C HIS A 157 6.42 -21.09 57.30
N LEU A 158 6.82 -19.96 57.86
CA LEU A 158 7.49 -19.87 59.13
C LEU A 158 6.41 -19.95 60.22
N PRO A 159 6.61 -20.79 61.24
CA PRO A 159 5.80 -20.74 62.43
C PRO A 159 5.77 -19.30 62.94
N GLU A 160 4.57 -18.75 63.21
CA GLU A 160 4.48 -17.47 63.88
C GLU A 160 5.29 -17.54 65.18
N LEU A 161 6.28 -16.65 65.31
CA LEU A 161 7.09 -16.60 66.52
C LEU A 161 6.15 -16.33 67.70
N PRO A 162 6.24 -17.12 68.78
CA PRO A 162 5.34 -16.96 69.92
C PRO A 162 5.47 -15.53 70.46
N LYS A 163 4.33 -14.89 70.72
CA LYS A 163 4.26 -13.48 71.18
C LYS A 163 5.09 -13.23 72.45
N SER A 164 5.35 -14.27 73.25
CA SER A 164 6.26 -14.22 74.40
C SER A 164 7.71 -13.89 74.03
N SER A 165 8.17 -14.22 72.83
CA SER A 165 9.51 -13.87 72.34
C SER A 165 9.64 -12.39 71.99
N LEU A 166 8.53 -11.75 71.59
CA LEU A 166 8.50 -10.31 71.27
C LEU A 166 8.19 -9.44 72.49
N GLN A 167 7.66 -10.06 73.56
CA GLN A 167 7.22 -9.40 74.78
C GLN A 167 8.13 -9.73 75.98
N ALA A 168 9.24 -10.43 75.75
CA ALA A 168 10.26 -10.64 76.76
C ALA A 168 10.81 -9.26 77.19
N PRO A 169 10.90 -8.97 78.51
CA PRO A 169 11.55 -7.77 79.00
C PRO A 169 12.94 -7.68 78.38
N THR A 170 13.32 -6.51 77.87
CA THR A 170 14.67 -6.34 77.36
C THR A 170 15.66 -6.59 78.49
N LEU A 171 16.84 -7.14 78.16
CA LEU A 171 17.91 -7.39 79.12
C LEU A 171 18.22 -6.15 79.98
N GLN A 172 18.03 -4.96 79.40
CA GLN A 172 18.13 -3.67 80.09
C GLN A 172 17.11 -3.50 81.22
N GLU A 173 15.83 -3.84 81.00
CA GLU A 173 14.78 -3.78 82.03
C GLU A 173 15.03 -4.79 83.16
N GLU A 174 15.58 -5.95 82.84
CA GLU A 174 15.89 -7.00 83.81
C GLU A 174 17.09 -6.61 84.70
N ILE A 175 18.12 -5.98 84.11
CA ILE A 175 19.30 -5.47 84.83
C ILE A 175 18.91 -4.39 85.85
N LEU A 176 17.89 -3.58 85.57
CA LEU A 176 17.39 -2.55 86.50
C LEU A 176 16.70 -3.14 87.75
N LYS A 177 16.24 -4.40 87.69
CA LYS A 177 15.58 -5.09 88.81
C LYS A 177 16.57 -5.76 89.78
N VAL A 178 17.87 -5.80 89.46
CA VAL A 178 18.91 -6.48 90.25
C VAL A 178 19.36 -5.62 91.44
N LYS A 179 19.35 -6.18 92.66
CA LYS A 179 19.71 -5.47 93.92
C LYS A 179 21.11 -4.81 93.92
N ASN A 180 22.08 -5.33 93.17
CA ASN A 180 23.46 -4.82 93.09
C ASN A 180 23.75 -4.13 91.74
N GLN A 181 22.85 -3.26 91.29
CA GLN A 181 22.91 -2.57 90.00
C GLN A 181 24.24 -1.83 89.76
N LYS A 182 24.76 -1.12 90.76
CA LYS A 182 25.99 -0.32 90.62
C LYS A 182 27.25 -1.19 90.51
N GLY A 183 27.32 -2.32 91.21
CA GLY A 183 28.42 -3.26 91.09
C GLY A 183 28.45 -3.92 89.72
N LEU A 184 27.30 -4.42 89.27
CA LEU A 184 27.15 -5.04 87.97
C LEU A 184 27.50 -4.08 86.81
N LEU A 185 27.05 -2.82 86.87
CA LEU A 185 27.41 -1.83 85.85
C LEU A 185 28.92 -1.54 85.81
N LYS A 186 29.60 -1.57 86.96
CA LYS A 186 31.05 -1.35 87.02
C LYS A 186 31.81 -2.54 86.42
N ASP A 187 31.36 -3.76 86.72
CA ASP A 187 31.96 -4.98 86.18
C ASP A 187 31.68 -5.13 84.68
N MET A 188 30.47 -4.82 84.22
CA MET A 188 30.13 -4.76 82.79
C MET A 188 30.99 -3.73 82.06
N ASN A 189 31.18 -2.54 82.62
CA ASN A 189 32.07 -1.54 82.03
C ASN A 189 33.53 -2.01 82.01
N ALA A 190 34.00 -2.70 83.06
CA ALA A 190 35.35 -3.27 83.09
C ALA A 190 35.54 -4.37 82.02
N ILE A 191 34.54 -5.23 81.83
CA ILE A 191 34.53 -6.26 80.77
C ILE A 191 34.48 -5.61 79.39
N GLN A 192 33.66 -4.57 79.21
CA GLN A 192 33.54 -3.84 77.95
C GLN A 192 34.85 -3.12 77.58
N GLN A 193 35.61 -2.66 78.57
CA GLN A 193 36.91 -2.04 78.35
C GLN A 193 38.07 -3.04 78.28
N SER A 194 37.82 -4.33 78.52
CA SER A 194 38.85 -5.37 78.44
C SER A 194 39.41 -5.51 77.02
N ALA A 195 40.69 -5.88 76.93
CA ALA A 195 41.34 -6.11 75.65
C ALA A 195 40.69 -7.27 74.89
N ASP A 196 40.24 -8.32 75.60
CA ASP A 196 39.66 -9.52 75.01
C ASP A 196 38.35 -9.25 74.27
N LEU A 197 37.45 -8.46 74.88
CA LEU A 197 36.18 -8.12 74.23
C LEU A 197 36.40 -7.19 73.03
N LYS A 198 37.34 -6.25 73.13
CA LYS A 198 37.70 -5.37 72.00
C LYS A 198 38.26 -6.17 70.83
N ASN A 199 39.16 -7.12 71.10
CA ASN A 199 39.71 -8.02 70.08
C ASN A 199 38.62 -8.86 69.41
N LEU A 200 37.66 -9.38 70.18
CA LEU A 200 36.51 -10.12 69.65
C LEU A 200 35.62 -9.22 68.77
N LEU A 201 35.36 -7.99 69.19
CA LEU A 201 34.54 -7.04 68.42
C LEU A 201 35.19 -6.72 67.08
N THR A 202 36.50 -6.44 67.07
CA THR A 202 37.26 -6.17 65.84
C THR A 202 37.33 -7.39 64.93
N LEU A 203 37.36 -8.60 65.49
CA LEU A 203 37.27 -9.84 64.70
C LEU A 203 35.91 -9.93 64.00
N ILE A 204 34.82 -9.67 64.72
CA ILE A 204 33.46 -9.70 64.17
C ILE A 204 33.31 -8.64 63.07
N GLU A 205 33.75 -7.40 63.31
CA GLU A 205 33.73 -6.33 62.29
C GLU A 205 34.48 -6.73 61.03
N LYS A 206 35.70 -7.28 61.15
CA LYS A 206 36.48 -7.79 60.01
C LYS A 206 35.79 -8.95 59.29
N THR A 207 35.04 -9.78 60.00
CA THR A 207 34.29 -10.86 59.34
C THR A 207 33.11 -10.31 58.55
N TYR A 208 32.39 -9.31 59.06
CA TYR A 208 31.29 -8.67 58.33
C TYR A 208 31.78 -7.89 57.11
N GLU A 209 32.87 -7.13 57.23
CA GLU A 209 33.50 -6.45 56.07
C GLU A 209 33.85 -7.43 54.95
N LYS A 210 34.25 -8.66 55.29
CA LYS A 210 34.57 -9.70 54.30
C LYS A 210 33.33 -10.36 53.69
N VAL A 211 32.20 -10.38 54.39
CA VAL A 211 30.94 -10.96 53.90
C VAL A 211 30.25 -10.00 52.93
N ASP A 212 30.32 -8.69 53.15
CA ASP A 212 29.77 -7.67 52.23
C ASP A 212 30.59 -7.48 50.94
N LEU A 213 31.79 -8.09 50.85
CA LEU A 213 32.65 -8.09 49.66
C LEU A 213 32.46 -9.35 48.77
N LEU A 214 31.54 -10.25 49.13
CA LEU A 214 31.13 -11.42 48.35
C LEU A 214 29.80 -11.16 47.63
#